data_AF-A0A954D4E6-F1
#
_entry.id   AF-A0A954D4E6-F1
#
_cell.length_a   1.000
_cell.length_b   1.000
_cell.length_c   1.000
_cell.angle_alpha   90.00
_cell.angle_beta   90.00
_cell.angle_gamma   90.00
#
_symmetry.space_group_name_H-M   'P 1'
#
loop_
_entity.id
_entity.type
_entity.pdbx_description
1 polymer ?
#
loop_
_entity_poly.entity_id
_entity_poly.type
_entity_poly.pdbx_seq_one_letter_code
_entity_poly.pdbx_strand_id
1 'polypeptide(L)'
;MSSLDWILFVGFLVYVIYDGMRRARENRDAVDVFLAGRSAPWWVIGLSVMATQASAITMVGTTGTGWDRGMRFLQFYYALPLAMVVLAVTLAPLYHRHKVFTAYEYLGLRFD
;
A
#
# COMPACT_ATOMS: atom_id res chain seq x y z
N MET A 1 31.20 -1.78 -2.17
CA MET A 1 30.11 -1.75 -3.16
C MET A 1 30.71 -1.39 -4.49
N SER A 2 30.35 -2.12 -5.54
CA SER A 2 30.87 -1.89 -6.88
C SER A 2 30.41 -0.52 -7.40
N SER A 3 31.17 0.08 -8.31
CA SER A 3 30.73 1.28 -9.04
C SER A 3 29.40 1.05 -9.78
N LEU A 4 29.15 -0.20 -10.20
CA LEU A 4 27.91 -0.64 -10.83
C LEU A 4 26.70 -0.51 -9.86
N ASP A 5 26.88 -0.87 -8.58
CA ASP A 5 25.81 -0.79 -7.57
C ASP A 5 25.36 0.66 -7.38
N TRP A 6 26.31 1.60 -7.35
CA TRP A 6 26.02 3.03 -7.24
C TRP A 6 25.28 3.58 -8.45
N ILE A 7 25.67 3.16 -9.66
CA ILE A 7 24.99 3.57 -10.89
C ILE A 7 23.54 3.09 -10.89
N LEU A 8 23.30 1.82 -10.51
CA LEU A 8 21.94 1.29 -10.42
C LEU A 8 21.10 2.00 -9.36
N PHE A 9 21.68 2.24 -8.18
CA PHE A 9 21.00 2.93 -7.10
C PHE A 9 20.59 4.36 -7.49
N VAL A 10 21.54 5.16 -8.00
CA VAL A 10 21.27 6.53 -8.42
C VAL A 10 20.32 6.56 -9.61
N GLY A 11 20.50 5.66 -10.59
CA GLY A 11 19.62 5.55 -11.75
C GLY A 11 18.17 5.24 -11.36
N PHE A 12 17.97 4.28 -10.45
CA PHE A 12 16.64 3.96 -9.92
C PHE A 12 16.02 5.15 -9.18
N LEU A 13 16.78 5.83 -8.32
CA LEU A 13 16.29 6.99 -7.57
C LEU A 13 15.85 8.12 -8.50
N VAL A 14 16.67 8.44 -9.50
CA VAL A 14 16.34 9.45 -10.52
C VAL A 14 15.08 9.05 -11.30
N TYR A 15 14.96 7.78 -11.68
CA TYR A 15 13.77 7.27 -12.37
C TYR A 15 12.48 7.44 -11.54
N VAL A 16 12.50 7.07 -10.26
CA VAL A 16 11.33 7.20 -9.38
C VAL A 16 10.93 8.67 -9.21
N ILE A 17 11.90 9.56 -8.99
CA ILE A 17 11.63 11.00 -8.86
C ILE A 17 11.06 11.56 -10.18
N TYR A 18 11.65 11.19 -11.31
CA TYR A 18 11.19 11.60 -12.63
C TYR A 18 9.74 11.15 -12.92
N ASP A 19 9.41 9.87 -12.69
CA ASP A 19 8.06 9.36 -12.90
C ASP A 19 7.04 10.03 -11.95
N GLY A 20 7.42 10.24 -10.69
CA GLY A 20 6.61 10.97 -9.72
C GLY A 20 6.31 12.41 -10.14
N MET A 21 7.32 13.15 -10.60
CA MET A 21 7.13 14.52 -11.10
C MET A 21 6.28 14.57 -12.37
N ARG A 22 6.41 13.60 -13.27
CA ARG A 22 5.59 13.52 -14.48
C ARG A 22 4.11 13.33 -14.12
N ARG A 23 3.80 12.35 -13.28
CA ARG A 23 2.42 12.07 -12.83
C ARG A 23 1.81 13.23 -12.04
N ALA A 24 2.61 13.93 -11.24
CA ALA A 24 2.15 15.09 -10.50
C ALA A 24 1.68 16.25 -11.42
N ARG A 25 2.18 16.34 -12.66
CA ARG A 25 1.73 17.35 -13.64
C ARG A 25 0.45 16.96 -14.37
N GLU A 26 0.13 15.67 -14.43
CA GLU A 26 -1.03 15.13 -15.16
C GLU A 26 -2.31 15.18 -14.33
N ASN A 27 -2.21 15.10 -12.99
CA ASN A 27 -3.38 15.06 -12.11
C ASN A 27 -3.80 16.47 -11.65
N ARG A 28 -4.97 16.93 -12.09
CA ARG A 28 -5.51 18.26 -11.74
C ARG A 28 -6.53 18.25 -10.61
N ASP A 29 -7.20 17.12 -10.39
CA ASP A 29 -8.25 16.99 -9.37
C ASP A 29 -7.88 15.98 -8.28
N ALA A 30 -8.23 16.30 -7.02
CA ALA A 30 -7.96 15.43 -5.87
C ALA A 30 -8.59 14.03 -6.03
N VAL A 31 -9.72 13.93 -6.75
CA VAL A 31 -10.39 12.65 -7.05
C VAL A 31 -9.50 11.75 -7.92
N ASP A 32 -8.80 12.32 -8.91
CA ASP A 32 -7.92 11.56 -9.79
C ASP A 32 -6.67 11.09 -9.06
N VAL A 33 -6.14 11.91 -8.15
CA VAL A 33 -4.97 11.55 -7.34
C VAL A 33 -5.29 10.45 -6.33
N PHE A 34 -6.41 10.56 -5.60
CA PHE A 34 -6.70 9.66 -4.48
C PHE A 34 -7.52 8.43 -4.85
N LEU A 35 -8.43 8.53 -5.83
CA LEU A 35 -9.28 7.41 -6.24
C LEU A 35 -8.87 6.81 -7.58
N ALA A 36 -7.79 7.29 -8.21
CA ALA A 36 -7.38 6.90 -9.56
C ALA A 36 -8.56 6.98 -10.55
N GLY A 37 -9.35 8.05 -10.46
CA GLY A 37 -10.55 8.26 -11.27
C GLY A 37 -11.64 7.19 -11.10
N ARG A 38 -11.59 6.37 -10.03
CA ARG A 38 -12.46 5.20 -9.78
C ARG A 38 -12.42 4.13 -10.88
N SER A 39 -11.42 4.18 -11.76
CA SER A 39 -11.31 3.30 -12.94
C SER A 39 -10.19 2.26 -12.82
N ALA A 40 -9.43 2.28 -11.73
CA ALA A 40 -8.36 1.31 -11.50
C ALA A 40 -8.93 -0.12 -11.41
N PRO A 41 -8.41 -1.08 -12.21
CA PRO A 41 -8.86 -2.46 -12.13
C PRO A 41 -8.40 -3.11 -10.82
N TRP A 42 -9.16 -4.09 -10.35
CA TRP A 42 -8.97 -4.72 -9.02
C TRP A 42 -7.55 -5.25 -8.78
N TRP A 43 -6.86 -5.73 -9.83
CA TRP A 43 -5.50 -6.25 -9.73
C TRP A 43 -4.46 -5.15 -9.50
N VAL A 44 -4.65 -3.94 -10.08
CA VAL A 44 -3.79 -2.77 -9.82
C VAL A 44 -3.95 -2.34 -8.37
N ILE A 45 -5.20 -2.29 -7.89
CA ILE A 45 -5.51 -1.96 -6.49
C ILE A 45 -4.86 -2.99 -5.56
N GLY A 46 -5.01 -4.28 -5.86
CA GLY A 46 -4.40 -5.37 -5.08
C GLY A 46 -2.88 -5.27 -5.01
N LEU A 47 -2.21 -5.02 -6.14
CA LEU A 47 -0.76 -4.83 -6.20
C LEU A 47 -0.32 -3.59 -5.40
N SER A 48 -1.06 -2.50 -5.47
CA SER A 48 -0.79 -1.28 -4.70
C SER A 48 -0.89 -1.52 -3.19
N VAL A 49 -1.93 -2.25 -2.75
CA VAL A 49 -2.09 -2.63 -1.33
C VAL A 49 -0.94 -3.52 -0.88
N MET A 50 -0.54 -4.51 -1.68
CA MET A 50 0.60 -5.37 -1.35
C MET A 50 1.92 -4.60 -1.30
N ALA A 51 2.14 -3.68 -2.25
CA ALA A 51 3.31 -2.81 -2.25
C ALA A 51 3.36 -1.92 -1.01
N THR A 52 2.21 -1.42 -0.55
CA THR A 52 2.10 -0.62 0.68
C THR A 52 2.47 -1.41 1.93
N GLN A 53 2.13 -2.70 1.97
CA GLN A 53 2.46 -3.60 3.08
C GLN A 53 3.94 -4.00 3.10
N ALA A 54 4.63 -3.91 1.96
CA ALA A 54 6.04 -4.21 1.86
C ALA A 54 6.87 -3.10 2.51
N SER A 55 7.51 -3.40 3.65
CA SER A 55 8.38 -2.46 4.34
C SER A 55 9.77 -3.04 4.57
N ALA A 56 10.80 -2.19 4.51
CA ALA A 56 12.18 -2.57 4.84
C ALA A 56 12.29 -3.08 6.29
N ILE A 57 11.49 -2.49 7.21
CA ILE A 57 11.40 -2.92 8.60
C ILE A 57 10.92 -4.36 8.69
N THR A 58 9.87 -4.70 7.95
CA THR A 58 9.34 -6.07 7.91
C THR A 58 10.41 -7.03 7.39
N MET A 59 11.13 -6.68 6.32
CA MET A 59 12.13 -7.57 5.71
C MET A 59 13.32 -7.84 6.65
N VAL A 60 13.86 -6.79 7.28
CA VAL A 60 14.97 -6.94 8.24
C VAL A 60 14.49 -7.57 9.56
N GLY A 61 13.32 -7.18 10.05
CA GLY A 61 12.77 -7.66 11.31
C GLY A 61 12.36 -9.13 11.27
N THR A 62 11.70 -9.58 10.20
CA THR A 62 11.26 -10.97 10.05
C THR A 62 12.43 -11.92 9.81
N THR A 63 13.46 -11.49 9.05
CA THR A 63 14.69 -12.30 8.87
C THR A 63 15.48 -12.40 10.17
N GLY A 64 15.63 -11.30 10.92
CA GLY A 64 16.26 -11.31 12.25
C GLY A 64 15.49 -12.19 13.25
N THR A 65 14.16 -12.06 13.30
CA THR A 65 13.32 -12.91 14.17
C THR A 65 13.35 -14.37 13.74
N GLY A 66 13.39 -14.63 12.44
CA GLY A 66 13.52 -15.98 11.88
C GLY A 66 14.82 -16.65 12.28
N TRP A 67 15.92 -15.90 12.32
CA TRP A 67 17.22 -16.38 12.81
C TRP A 67 17.22 -16.67 14.31
N ASP A 68 16.68 -15.76 15.14
CA ASP A 68 16.70 -15.88 16.60
C ASP A 68 15.68 -16.89 17.15
N ARG A 69 14.45 -16.89 16.61
CA ARG A 69 13.28 -17.58 17.19
C ARG A 69 12.54 -18.50 16.21
N GLY A 70 13.07 -18.70 15.01
CA GLY A 70 12.44 -19.49 13.96
C GLY A 70 11.20 -18.83 13.36
N MET A 71 10.43 -19.62 12.60
CA MET A 71 9.31 -19.14 11.77
C MET A 71 7.98 -18.98 12.53
N ARG A 72 7.99 -18.94 13.87
CA ARG A 72 6.76 -18.84 14.68
C ARG A 72 5.94 -17.58 14.39
N PHE A 73 6.58 -16.48 14.00
CA PHE A 73 5.89 -15.23 13.64
C PHE A 73 4.91 -15.42 12.47
N LEU A 74 5.12 -16.43 11.61
CA LEU A 74 4.28 -16.72 10.45
C LEU A 74 2.84 -17.08 10.83
N GLN A 75 2.61 -17.59 12.04
CA GLN A 75 1.27 -17.90 12.54
C GLN A 75 0.36 -16.66 12.56
N PHE A 76 0.93 -15.47 12.86
CA PHE A 76 0.19 -14.21 12.81
C PHE A 76 -0.11 -13.78 11.38
N TYR A 77 0.80 -14.06 10.44
CA TYR A 77 0.61 -13.76 9.04
C TYR A 77 -0.51 -14.61 8.40
N TYR A 78 -0.76 -15.83 8.87
CA TYR A 78 -1.88 -16.64 8.39
C TYR A 78 -3.25 -16.08 8.78
N ALA A 79 -3.35 -15.28 9.85
CA ALA A 79 -4.59 -14.61 10.22
C ALA A 79 -4.91 -13.39 9.33
N LEU A 80 -3.89 -12.78 8.70
CA LEU A 80 -4.05 -11.57 7.88
C LEU A 80 -4.97 -11.80 6.66
N PRO A 81 -4.82 -12.85 5.83
CA PRO A 81 -5.74 -13.10 4.73
C PRO A 81 -7.20 -13.23 5.18
N LEU A 82 -7.43 -13.91 6.31
CA LEU A 82 -8.78 -14.08 6.85
C LEU A 82 -9.35 -12.74 7.30
N ALA A 83 -8.57 -11.92 8.02
CA ALA A 83 -8.97 -10.57 8.39
C ALA A 83 -9.27 -9.71 7.16
N MET A 84 -8.46 -9.80 6.10
CA MET A 84 -8.68 -9.06 4.85
C MET A 84 -9.99 -9.45 4.17
N VAL A 85 -10.37 -10.73 4.16
CA VAL A 85 -11.68 -11.17 3.65
C VAL A 85 -12.82 -10.53 4.45
N VAL A 86 -12.72 -10.54 5.78
CA VAL A 86 -13.73 -9.91 6.64
C VAL A 86 -13.83 -8.41 6.36
N LEU A 87 -12.71 -7.70 6.26
CA LEU A 87 -12.69 -6.26 5.96
C LEU A 87 -13.23 -5.97 4.55
N ALA A 88 -12.93 -6.81 3.56
CA ALA A 88 -13.44 -6.67 2.20
C ALA A 88 -14.96 -6.85 2.12
N VAL A 89 -15.53 -7.76 2.92
CA VAL A 89 -16.98 -8.00 2.94
C VAL A 89 -17.72 -6.96 3.79
N THR A 90 -17.07 -6.40 4.82
CA THR A 90 -17.73 -5.49 5.78
C THR A 90 -17.44 -4.02 5.48
N LEU A 91 -16.17 -3.61 5.48
CA LEU A 91 -15.75 -2.21 5.37
C LEU A 91 -15.74 -1.71 3.93
N ALA A 92 -15.31 -2.51 2.96
CA ALA A 92 -15.27 -2.07 1.56
C ALA A 92 -16.65 -1.63 1.02
N PRO A 93 -17.75 -2.39 1.19
CA PRO A 93 -19.07 -1.92 0.75
C PRO A 93 -19.59 -0.75 1.59
N LEU A 94 -19.22 -0.66 2.87
CA LEU A 94 -19.59 0.46 3.74
C LEU A 94 -18.99 1.78 3.22
N TYR A 95 -17.68 1.83 3.02
CA TYR A 95 -17.01 3.03 2.50
C TYR A 95 -17.46 3.36 1.08
N HIS A 96 -17.70 2.35 0.24
CA HIS A 96 -18.18 2.57 -1.12
C HIS A 96 -19.59 3.18 -1.15
N ARG A 97 -20.51 2.72 -0.30
CA ARG A 97 -21.89 3.27 -0.21
C ARG A 97 -21.92 4.72 0.27
N HIS A 98 -21.09 5.07 1.25
CA HIS A 98 -21.02 6.43 1.78
C HIS A 98 -20.17 7.37 0.91
N LYS A 99 -19.54 6.86 -0.16
CA LYS A 99 -18.70 7.63 -1.11
C LYS A 99 -17.62 8.48 -0.42
N VAL A 100 -17.15 8.03 0.75
CA VAL A 100 -16.13 8.72 1.54
C VAL A 100 -14.75 8.56 0.90
N PHE A 101 -13.93 9.61 1.03
CA PHE A 101 -12.55 9.64 0.55
C PHE A 101 -11.58 9.10 1.59
N THR A 102 -11.92 9.24 2.88
CA THR A 102 -11.08 8.78 3.99
C THR A 102 -11.90 7.99 5.00
N ALA A 103 -11.23 7.08 5.74
CA ALA A 103 -11.88 6.37 6.84
C ALA A 103 -12.38 7.33 7.94
N TYR A 104 -11.67 8.44 8.16
CA TYR A 104 -12.04 9.45 9.15
C TYR A 104 -13.32 10.21 8.78
N GLU A 105 -13.56 10.44 7.49
CA GLU A 105 -14.78 11.08 7.01
C GLU A 105 -16.02 10.22 7.33
N TYR A 106 -15.90 8.89 7.23
CA TYR A 106 -16.96 7.99 7.68
C TYR A 106 -17.20 8.08 9.19
N LEU A 107 -16.13 8.19 10.00
CA LEU A 107 -16.26 8.34 11.44
C LEU A 107 -16.97 9.66 11.80
N GLY A 108 -16.62 10.76 11.11
CA GLY A 108 -17.32 12.03 11.24
C GLY A 108 -18.81 11.87 10.98
N LEU A 109 -19.21 11.34 9.83
CA LEU A 109 -20.63 11.13 9.48
C LEU A 109 -21.40 10.19 10.44
N ARG A 110 -20.69 9.30 11.14
CA ARG A 110 -21.32 8.27 11.98
C ARG A 110 -21.55 8.73 13.42
N PHE A 111 -20.68 9.59 13.93
CA PHE A 111 -20.58 9.92 15.35
C PHE A 111 -20.77 11.42 15.65
N ASP A 112 -20.51 12.31 14.69
CA ASP A 112 -20.78 13.75 14.74
C ASP A 112 -21.85 14.15 13.68
#